data_AF-A0A1G5VHQ8-F1
#
_entry.id   AF-A0A1G5VHQ8-F1
#
_cell.length_a   1.000
_cell.length_b   1.000
_cell.length_c   1.000
_cell.angle_alpha   90.00
_cell.angle_beta   90.00
_cell.angle_gamma   90.00
#
_symmetry.space_group_name_H-M   'P 1'
#
loop_
_entity.id
_entity.type
_entity.pdbx_description
1 polymer ?
#
loop_
_entity_poly.entity_id
_entity_poly.type
_entity_poly.pdbx_seq_one_letter_code
_entity_poly.pdbx_strand_id
1 'polypeptide(L)'
;MNNLDRDKIIKALVTIFGIILLVTVAAKILFKTGDTLDIYAENNPEVAYATPIPTETPTPTPEATPKPTKAPEPSKATNSNGTPLLSNGATIEGRFEPHDGFYCELISDKFTDHYDPNHYMFLHVYYYDFDQNVKDGELICEAKDAERFLNTFYAFYEAKYSIRKIVLLSSYNYDEESANADGNTYINSEGVLVMPTASPSVSSSDLTDE
;
A
#
# COMPACT_ATOMS: atom_id res chain seq x y z
N MET A 1 -14.67 36.02 38.58
CA MET A 1 -13.60 36.37 37.62
C MET A 1 -13.38 37.87 37.63
N ASN A 2 -12.14 38.32 37.87
CA ASN A 2 -11.79 39.73 37.89
C ASN A 2 -11.71 40.29 36.46
N ASN A 3 -11.97 41.60 36.29
CA ASN A 3 -11.87 42.29 34.99
C ASN A 3 -10.50 42.07 34.31
N LEU A 4 -9.43 41.97 35.12
CA LEU A 4 -8.06 41.79 34.65
C LEU A 4 -7.78 40.41 34.03
N ASP A 5 -8.48 39.35 34.47
CA ASP A 5 -8.36 38.01 33.88
C ASP A 5 -9.17 37.89 32.58
N ARG A 6 -10.30 38.59 32.49
CA ARG A 6 -11.13 38.60 31.28
C ARG A 6 -10.41 39.23 30.10
N ASP A 7 -9.71 40.35 30.26
CA ASP A 7 -8.96 40.98 29.16
C ASP A 7 -7.82 40.09 28.65
N LYS A 8 -7.15 39.34 29.54
CA LYS A 8 -6.12 38.37 29.15
C LYS A 8 -6.72 37.19 28.38
N ILE A 9 -7.85 36.66 28.86
CA ILE A 9 -8.58 35.59 28.17
C ILE A 9 -9.07 36.07 26.79
N ILE A 10 -9.64 37.27 26.71
CA ILE A 10 -10.13 37.85 25.44
C ILE A 10 -8.97 38.04 24.45
N LYS A 11 -7.82 38.58 24.88
CA LYS A 11 -6.64 38.72 24.01
C LYS A 11 -6.09 37.37 23.54
N ALA A 12 -6.08 36.36 24.41
CA ALA A 12 -5.67 35.01 24.04
C ALA A 12 -6.62 34.40 23.00
N LEU A 13 -7.94 34.56 23.17
CA LEU A 13 -8.94 34.09 22.21
C LEU A 13 -8.82 34.78 20.85
N VAL A 14 -8.62 36.11 20.82
CA VAL A 14 -8.42 36.87 19.58
C VAL A 14 -7.15 36.41 18.86
N THR A 15 -6.07 36.14 19.60
CA THR A 15 -4.81 35.64 19.01
C THR A 15 -4.98 34.25 18.41
N ILE A 16 -5.63 33.33 19.13
CA ILE A 16 -5.90 31.98 18.64
C ILE A 16 -6.79 32.03 17.39
N PHE A 17 -7.84 32.87 17.39
CA PHE A 17 -8.71 33.01 16.23
C PHE A 17 -7.97 33.55 15.00
N GLY A 18 -7.06 34.51 15.21
CA GLY A 18 -6.16 35.00 14.17
C GLY A 18 -5.25 33.92 13.60
N ILE A 19 -4.69 33.05 14.46
CA ILE A 19 -3.88 31.91 14.03
C ILE A 19 -4.72 30.90 13.25
N ILE A 20 -5.94 30.60 13.67
CA ILE A 20 -6.82 29.67 12.94
C ILE A 20 -7.15 30.23 11.54
N LEU A 21 -7.45 31.52 11.43
CA LEU A 21 -7.66 32.16 10.13
C LEU A 21 -6.39 32.14 9.26
N LEU A 22 -5.22 32.37 9.86
CA LEU A 22 -3.94 32.29 9.16
C LEU A 22 -3.66 30.86 8.66
N VAL A 23 -3.84 29.85 9.52
CA VAL A 23 -3.62 28.45 9.21
C VAL A 23 -4.59 27.95 8.15
N THR A 24 -5.86 28.38 8.16
CA THR A 24 -6.82 28.00 7.13
C THR A 24 -6.49 28.60 5.76
N VAL A 25 -6.03 29.87 5.70
CA VAL A 25 -5.55 30.47 4.44
C VAL A 25 -4.27 29.81 3.96
N ALA A 26 -3.30 29.57 4.86
CA ALA A 26 -2.05 28.88 4.53
C ALA A 26 -2.32 27.45 4.05
N ALA A 27 -3.23 26.71 4.69
CA ALA A 27 -3.64 25.38 4.27
C ALA A 27 -4.24 25.41 2.86
N LYS A 28 -5.09 26.39 2.52
CA LYS A 28 -5.62 26.52 1.15
C LYS A 28 -4.56 26.87 0.10
N ILE A 29 -3.45 27.49 0.50
CA ILE A 29 -2.35 27.82 -0.42
C ILE A 29 -1.39 26.63 -0.57
N LEU A 30 -1.13 25.91 0.52
CA LEU A 30 -0.17 24.81 0.57
C LEU A 30 -0.78 23.46 0.14
N PHE A 31 -2.07 23.22 0.40
CA PHE A 31 -2.80 22.00 0.01
C PHE A 31 -3.64 22.20 -1.27
N LYS A 32 -3.14 23.01 -2.20
CA LYS A 32 -3.85 23.38 -3.44
C LYS A 32 -3.76 22.34 -4.56
N THR A 33 -3.32 21.13 -4.24
CA THR A 33 -3.20 19.99 -5.16
C THR A 33 -3.90 18.78 -4.57
N GLY A 34 -5.23 18.85 -4.56
CA GLY A 34 -6.08 17.68 -4.53
C GLY A 34 -7.04 17.85 -5.70
N ASP A 35 -6.68 17.27 -6.84
CA ASP A 35 -7.51 17.31 -8.05
C ASP A 35 -8.90 16.78 -7.69
N THR A 36 -9.89 17.66 -7.77
CA THR A 36 -11.28 17.29 -7.53
C THR A 36 -11.74 16.36 -8.65
N LEU A 37 -12.76 15.53 -8.38
CA LEU A 37 -13.41 14.64 -9.34
C LEU A 37 -13.72 15.33 -10.70
N ASP A 38 -13.91 16.65 -10.71
CA ASP A 38 -14.09 17.46 -11.92
C ASP A 38 -12.85 17.42 -12.85
N ILE A 39 -11.64 17.51 -12.31
CA ILE A 39 -10.40 17.44 -13.12
C ILE A 39 -10.21 16.02 -13.66
N TYR A 40 -10.63 15.00 -12.90
CA TYR A 40 -10.57 13.62 -13.36
C TYR A 40 -11.58 13.34 -14.49
N ALA A 41 -12.77 13.92 -14.43
CA ALA A 41 -13.78 13.81 -15.50
C ALA A 41 -13.33 14.53 -16.79
N GLU A 42 -12.64 15.66 -16.66
CA GLU A 42 -12.07 16.41 -17.79
C GLU A 42 -10.91 15.65 -18.47
N ASN A 43 -10.02 15.04 -17.67
CA ASN A 43 -8.87 14.29 -18.17
C ASN A 43 -9.19 12.86 -18.62
N ASN A 44 -10.39 12.35 -18.32
CA ASN A 44 -10.85 11.01 -18.67
C ASN A 44 -12.29 11.04 -19.25
N PRO A 45 -12.50 11.69 -20.41
CA PRO A 45 -13.83 11.90 -20.98
C PRO A 45 -14.56 10.61 -21.38
N GLU A 46 -13.83 9.50 -21.56
CA GLU A 46 -14.43 8.18 -21.87
C GLU A 46 -15.27 7.63 -20.70
N VAL A 47 -14.93 7.96 -19.45
CA VAL A 47 -15.64 7.44 -18.27
C VAL A 47 -16.97 8.18 -18.04
N ALA A 48 -17.05 9.45 -18.44
CA ALA A 48 -18.22 10.29 -18.23
C ALA A 48 -19.30 10.15 -19.32
N TYR A 49 -18.93 9.74 -20.55
CA TYR A 49 -19.84 9.67 -21.70
C TYR A 49 -19.92 8.30 -22.36
N ALA A 50 -19.64 7.22 -21.64
CA ALA A 50 -19.94 5.86 -22.11
C ALA A 50 -21.44 5.76 -22.44
N THR A 51 -21.74 5.89 -23.72
CA THR A 51 -23.08 5.69 -24.29
C THR A 51 -23.41 4.22 -24.04
N PRO A 52 -24.56 3.88 -23.45
CA PRO A 52 -24.95 2.48 -23.34
C PRO A 52 -24.97 1.90 -24.75
N ILE A 53 -24.08 0.95 -25.01
CA ILE A 53 -24.08 0.18 -26.25
C ILE A 53 -25.49 -0.40 -26.39
N PRO A 54 -26.20 -0.17 -27.50
CA PRO A 54 -27.50 -0.76 -27.73
C PRO A 54 -27.38 -2.28 -27.61
N THR A 55 -28.08 -2.82 -26.62
CA THR A 55 -28.36 -4.24 -26.43
C THR A 55 -28.72 -4.87 -27.76
N GLU A 56 -27.85 -5.75 -28.28
CA GLU A 56 -28.26 -6.65 -29.35
C GLU A 56 -29.34 -7.60 -28.78
N THR A 57 -30.55 -7.38 -29.28
CA THR A 57 -31.76 -8.19 -29.08
C THR A 57 -31.49 -9.67 -29.35
N PRO A 58 -31.61 -10.58 -28.36
CA PRO A 58 -31.65 -12.01 -28.64
C PRO A 58 -33.02 -12.38 -29.23
N THR A 59 -33.02 -12.93 -30.45
CA THR A 59 -34.22 -13.55 -31.05
C THR A 59 -34.39 -14.98 -30.48
N PRO A 60 -35.63 -15.44 -30.19
CA PRO A 60 -35.92 -16.41 -29.13
C PRO A 60 -35.91 -17.88 -29.60
N THR A 61 -35.91 -18.82 -28.64
CA THR A 61 -36.65 -20.13 -28.60
C THR A 61 -35.77 -21.30 -28.09
N PRO A 62 -36.25 -22.22 -27.22
CA PRO A 62 -37.33 -22.16 -26.24
C PRO A 62 -36.89 -22.49 -24.78
N GLU A 63 -37.53 -21.78 -23.87
CA GLU A 63 -38.02 -22.16 -22.53
C GLU A 63 -37.72 -23.57 -21.96
N ALA A 64 -36.98 -23.58 -20.85
CA ALA A 64 -37.24 -24.48 -19.71
C ALA A 64 -37.08 -23.68 -18.40
N THR A 65 -38.22 -23.39 -17.76
CA THR A 65 -38.38 -22.67 -16.47
C THR A 65 -37.97 -23.58 -15.27
N PRO A 66 -37.82 -23.09 -14.02
CA PRO A 66 -36.56 -23.14 -13.27
C PRO A 66 -36.68 -23.91 -11.92
N LYS A 67 -35.55 -24.10 -11.21
CA LYS A 67 -35.56 -24.16 -9.73
C LYS A 67 -34.19 -23.74 -9.14
N PRO A 68 -34.16 -22.94 -8.04
CA PRO A 68 -32.95 -22.26 -7.57
C PRO A 68 -32.20 -23.12 -6.55
N THR A 69 -30.87 -22.98 -6.43
CA THR A 69 -30.12 -23.23 -5.18
C THR A 69 -28.66 -22.76 -5.28
N LYS A 70 -28.30 -21.90 -4.32
CA LYS A 70 -27.00 -21.55 -3.71
C LYS A 70 -25.98 -20.69 -4.46
N ALA A 71 -25.54 -19.68 -3.71
CA ALA A 71 -24.47 -18.72 -3.95
C ALA A 71 -23.12 -19.37 -4.31
N PRO A 72 -22.29 -18.73 -5.15
CA PRO A 72 -20.93 -19.17 -5.37
C PRO A 72 -20.01 -18.63 -4.27
N GLU A 73 -19.38 -19.55 -3.54
CA GLU A 73 -18.08 -19.37 -2.88
C GLU A 73 -16.99 -19.02 -3.92
N PRO A 74 -15.91 -18.32 -3.51
CA PRO A 74 -14.97 -17.66 -4.41
C PRO A 74 -14.18 -18.65 -5.26
N SER A 75 -14.27 -18.47 -6.58
CA SER A 75 -13.58 -19.27 -7.58
C SER A 75 -12.09 -18.97 -7.58
N LYS A 76 -11.31 -20.03 -7.36
CA LYS A 76 -9.87 -20.15 -7.60
C LYS A 76 -9.56 -19.74 -9.05
N ALA A 77 -8.88 -18.61 -9.25
CA ALA A 77 -8.34 -18.23 -10.55
C ALA A 77 -6.92 -18.81 -10.70
N THR A 78 -6.77 -19.78 -11.59
CA THR A 78 -5.48 -20.18 -12.16
C THR A 78 -5.66 -20.19 -13.67
N ASN A 79 -4.94 -19.31 -14.35
CA ASN A 79 -4.94 -19.23 -15.81
C ASN A 79 -3.75 -20.06 -16.29
N SER A 80 -3.99 -20.98 -17.22
CA SER A 80 -3.07 -22.03 -17.69
C SER A 80 -1.85 -21.56 -18.50
N ASN A 81 -1.52 -20.27 -18.49
CA ASN A 81 -0.55 -19.69 -19.42
C ASN A 81 0.76 -19.20 -18.75
N GLY A 82 0.96 -19.50 -17.46
CA GLY A 82 2.19 -19.18 -16.73
C GLY A 82 2.36 -17.70 -16.36
N THR A 83 1.60 -16.77 -16.95
CA THR A 83 1.73 -15.35 -16.60
C THR A 83 1.08 -15.03 -15.25
N PRO A 84 1.80 -14.42 -14.30
CA PRO A 84 1.23 -14.00 -13.01
C PRO A 84 0.06 -13.03 -13.18
N LEU A 85 -0.99 -13.24 -12.38
CA LEU A 85 -2.23 -12.43 -12.39
C LEU A 85 -2.32 -11.60 -11.11
N LEU A 86 -2.69 -10.33 -11.23
CA LEU A 86 -3.04 -9.49 -10.07
C LEU A 86 -4.43 -9.81 -9.54
N SER A 87 -4.69 -9.39 -8.30
CA SER A 87 -6.00 -9.53 -7.67
C SER A 87 -7.14 -8.86 -8.46
N ASN A 88 -6.83 -7.85 -9.28
CA ASN A 88 -7.79 -7.18 -10.16
C ASN A 88 -8.01 -7.91 -11.51
N GLY A 89 -7.41 -9.08 -11.71
CA GLY A 89 -7.53 -9.86 -12.94
C GLY A 89 -6.64 -9.38 -14.08
N ALA A 90 -5.78 -8.39 -13.86
CA ALA A 90 -4.80 -7.95 -14.84
C ALA A 90 -3.63 -8.94 -14.94
N THR A 91 -3.25 -9.26 -16.18
CA THR A 91 -2.03 -10.02 -16.48
C THR A 91 -0.83 -9.08 -16.47
N ILE A 92 0.24 -9.44 -15.76
CA ILE A 92 1.45 -8.62 -15.70
C ILE A 92 2.37 -9.02 -16.85
N GLU A 93 2.31 -8.25 -17.94
CA GLU A 93 3.33 -8.26 -18.97
C GLU A 93 4.32 -7.11 -18.71
N GLY A 94 5.27 -7.34 -17.79
CA GLY A 94 6.32 -6.36 -17.46
C GLY A 94 6.20 -5.76 -16.07
N ARG A 95 6.24 -4.42 -15.98
CA ARG A 95 6.20 -3.65 -14.73
C ARG A 95 4.83 -3.03 -14.52
N PHE A 96 4.28 -3.18 -13.32
CA PHE A 96 3.06 -2.53 -12.87
C PHE A 96 3.36 -1.53 -11.75
N GLU A 97 2.96 -0.28 -11.94
CA GLU A 97 3.33 0.85 -11.07
C GLU A 97 2.10 1.69 -10.74
N PRO A 98 1.35 1.34 -9.67
CA PRO A 98 0.14 2.06 -9.29
C PRO A 98 0.41 3.44 -8.67
N HIS A 99 1.61 3.66 -8.11
CA HIS A 99 2.04 4.94 -7.55
C HIS A 99 3.49 5.22 -7.98
N ASP A 100 3.85 6.49 -8.10
CA ASP A 100 5.18 6.93 -8.58
C ASP A 100 6.33 6.28 -7.79
N GLY A 101 7.10 5.43 -8.46
CA GLY A 101 8.21 4.63 -7.93
C GLY A 101 7.85 3.44 -7.04
N PHE A 102 6.56 3.14 -6.84
CA PHE A 102 6.08 1.92 -6.19
C PHE A 102 5.60 0.95 -7.26
N TYR A 103 6.37 -0.10 -7.54
CA TYR A 103 6.07 -1.01 -8.62
C TYR A 103 6.31 -2.48 -8.27
N CYS A 104 5.67 -3.37 -9.00
CA CYS A 104 6.02 -4.77 -9.05
C CYS A 104 6.36 -5.21 -10.48
N GLU A 105 7.23 -6.20 -10.59
CA GLU A 105 7.66 -6.81 -11.84
C GLU A 105 8.01 -8.29 -11.63
N LEU A 106 8.08 -9.04 -12.73
CA LEU A 106 8.44 -10.45 -12.69
C LEU A 106 9.79 -10.62 -11.99
N ILE A 107 9.92 -11.64 -11.15
CA ILE A 107 11.21 -11.92 -10.53
C ILE A 107 12.27 -12.26 -11.60
N SER A 108 13.49 -11.80 -11.38
CA SER A 108 14.64 -12.14 -12.23
C SER A 108 15.16 -13.56 -11.92
N ASP A 109 15.85 -14.16 -12.89
CA ASP A 109 16.55 -15.45 -12.79
C ASP A 109 17.42 -15.61 -11.52
N LYS A 110 17.91 -14.50 -10.94
CA LYS A 110 18.67 -14.53 -9.67
C LYS A 110 17.86 -15.05 -8.47
N PHE A 111 16.54 -15.12 -8.57
CA PHE A 111 15.66 -15.51 -7.48
C PHE A 111 14.93 -16.84 -7.73
N THR A 112 15.08 -17.44 -8.91
CA THR A 112 14.31 -18.62 -9.31
C THR A 112 14.72 -19.90 -8.60
N ASP A 113 15.86 -19.91 -7.91
CA ASP A 113 16.28 -21.02 -7.04
C ASP A 113 15.39 -21.16 -5.79
N HIS A 114 14.70 -20.08 -5.39
CA HIS A 114 13.89 -20.03 -4.17
C HIS A 114 12.42 -19.70 -4.45
N TYR A 115 12.12 -19.04 -5.57
CA TYR A 115 10.78 -18.59 -5.90
C TYR A 115 10.36 -19.06 -7.30
N ASP A 116 9.12 -19.52 -7.42
CA ASP A 116 8.53 -19.81 -8.73
C ASP A 116 8.19 -18.49 -9.45
N PRO A 117 8.77 -18.23 -10.64
CA PRO A 117 8.55 -16.98 -11.37
C PRO A 117 7.10 -16.74 -11.80
N ASN A 118 6.25 -17.78 -11.78
CA ASN A 118 4.84 -17.66 -12.11
C ASN A 118 3.96 -17.35 -10.89
N HIS A 119 4.49 -17.50 -9.67
CA HIS A 119 3.75 -17.33 -8.42
C HIS A 119 4.24 -16.14 -7.58
N TYR A 120 5.47 -15.66 -7.81
CA TYR A 120 6.08 -14.60 -7.03
C TYR A 120 6.46 -13.39 -7.87
N MET A 121 6.42 -12.23 -7.24
CA MET A 121 6.70 -10.93 -7.84
C MET A 121 7.74 -10.19 -7.01
N PHE A 122 8.61 -9.45 -7.69
CA PHE A 122 9.50 -8.48 -7.07
C PHE A 122 8.75 -7.17 -6.84
N LEU A 123 8.89 -6.58 -5.66
CA LEU A 123 8.30 -5.30 -5.28
C LEU A 123 9.41 -4.30 -4.97
N HIS A 124 9.25 -3.10 -5.51
CA HIS A 124 10.01 -1.92 -5.16
C HIS A 124 9.10 -0.91 -4.46
N VAL A 125 9.55 -0.40 -3.32
CA VAL A 125 8.80 0.54 -2.49
C VAL A 125 9.72 1.63 -1.98
N TYR A 126 9.17 2.81 -1.68
CA TYR A 126 9.86 3.80 -0.86
C TYR A 126 9.37 3.74 0.59
N TYR A 127 10.26 4.01 1.54
CA TYR A 127 9.92 4.14 2.95
C TYR A 127 10.72 5.26 3.62
N TYR A 128 10.26 5.72 4.78
CA TYR A 128 11.02 6.63 5.63
C TYR A 128 11.78 5.82 6.68
N ASP A 129 13.08 6.05 6.84
CA ASP A 129 13.81 5.55 8.01
C ASP A 129 13.45 6.33 9.29
N PHE A 130 14.03 5.94 10.43
CA PHE A 130 13.81 6.64 11.70
C PHE A 130 14.37 8.07 11.73
N ASP A 131 15.27 8.41 10.80
CA ASP A 131 15.79 9.76 10.61
C ASP A 131 14.94 10.58 9.62
N GLN A 132 13.80 10.03 9.18
CA GLN A 132 12.87 10.60 8.20
C GLN A 132 13.50 10.86 6.82
N ASN A 133 14.53 10.09 6.45
CA ASN A 133 15.05 10.06 5.09
C ASN A 133 14.28 9.03 4.26
N VAL A 134 14.00 9.38 3.02
CA VAL A 134 13.45 8.43 2.04
C VAL A 134 14.51 7.38 1.68
N LYS A 135 14.12 6.12 1.66
CA LYS A 135 14.93 4.95 1.33
C LYS A 135 14.21 4.06 0.33
N ASP A 136 14.99 3.41 -0.52
CA ASP A 136 14.56 2.34 -1.41
C ASP A 136 14.44 1.02 -0.63
N GLY A 137 13.32 0.31 -0.83
CA GLY A 137 13.04 -0.98 -0.23
C GLY A 137 12.67 -2.01 -1.30
N GLU A 138 13.19 -3.22 -1.13
CA GLU A 138 12.98 -4.34 -2.06
C GLU A 138 12.44 -5.57 -1.33
N LEU A 139 11.39 -6.19 -1.89
CA LEU A 139 10.67 -7.31 -1.31
C LEU A 139 10.28 -8.31 -2.41
N ILE A 140 10.02 -9.56 -2.02
CA ILE A 140 9.35 -10.54 -2.89
C ILE A 140 8.08 -11.01 -2.19
N CYS A 141 6.98 -11.13 -2.94
CA CYS A 141 5.72 -11.63 -2.43
C CYS A 141 5.00 -12.49 -3.46
N GLU A 142 3.94 -13.17 -3.05
CA GLU A 142 3.06 -13.85 -4.00
C GLU A 142 2.37 -12.84 -4.93
N ALA A 143 2.24 -13.20 -6.20
CA ALA A 143 1.67 -12.33 -7.24
C ALA A 143 0.26 -11.83 -6.90
N LYS A 144 -0.57 -12.70 -6.30
CA LYS A 144 -1.94 -12.38 -5.89
C LYS A 144 -2.02 -11.25 -4.85
N ASP A 145 -0.97 -11.05 -4.07
CA ASP A 145 -0.91 -10.08 -2.97
C ASP A 145 -0.06 -8.83 -3.31
N ALA A 146 0.61 -8.80 -4.47
CA ALA A 146 1.54 -7.74 -4.85
C ALA A 146 0.90 -6.34 -4.83
N GLU A 147 -0.28 -6.20 -5.45
CA GLU A 147 -1.02 -4.94 -5.48
C GLU A 147 -1.42 -4.48 -4.07
N ARG A 148 -1.86 -5.42 -3.21
CA ARG A 148 -2.22 -5.13 -1.83
C ARG A 148 -1.01 -4.63 -1.04
N PHE A 149 0.15 -5.27 -1.18
CA PHE A 149 1.35 -4.84 -0.47
C PHE A 149 1.89 -3.51 -1.00
N LEU A 150 1.92 -3.27 -2.31
CA LEU A 150 2.28 -1.97 -2.88
C LEU A 150 1.43 -0.83 -2.31
N ASN A 151 0.11 -1.01 -2.30
CA ASN A 151 -0.81 -0.03 -1.72
C ASN A 151 -0.60 0.15 -0.20
N THR A 152 -0.24 -0.92 0.51
CA THR A 152 0.05 -0.86 1.94
C THR A 152 1.32 -0.04 2.21
N PHE A 153 2.41 -0.28 1.47
CA PHE A 153 3.65 0.49 1.63
C PHE A 153 3.50 1.94 1.18
N TYR A 154 2.73 2.20 0.12
CA TYR A 154 2.39 3.56 -0.26
C TYR A 154 1.64 4.30 0.86
N ALA A 155 0.67 3.64 1.52
CA ALA A 155 -0.02 4.23 2.66
C ALA A 155 0.92 4.54 3.83
N PHE A 156 1.91 3.69 4.11
CA PHE A 156 2.95 3.99 5.12
C PHE A 156 3.82 5.18 4.72
N TYR A 157 4.19 5.26 3.46
CA TYR A 157 4.99 6.36 2.92
C TYR A 157 4.24 7.71 3.03
N GLU A 158 2.98 7.76 2.61
CA GLU A 158 2.12 8.95 2.74
C GLU A 158 1.92 9.36 4.20
N ALA A 159 1.80 8.37 5.10
CA ALA A 159 1.72 8.60 6.54
C ALA A 159 3.06 8.98 7.19
N LYS A 160 4.16 9.01 6.43
CA LYS A 160 5.54 9.18 6.92
C LYS A 160 5.90 8.23 8.06
N TYR A 161 5.36 7.02 8.00
CA TYR A 161 5.61 5.98 8.99
C TYR A 161 7.06 5.50 8.89
N SER A 162 7.79 5.57 10.01
CA SER A 162 9.18 5.17 10.05
C SER A 162 9.31 3.65 10.05
N ILE A 163 10.03 3.10 9.07
CA ILE A 163 10.38 1.69 8.96
C ILE A 163 11.90 1.57 9.12
N ARG A 164 12.36 0.62 9.94
CA ARG A 164 13.80 0.44 10.21
C ARG A 164 14.58 0.23 8.92
N LYS A 165 14.19 -0.79 8.17
CA LYS A 165 14.80 -1.18 6.90
C LYS A 165 13.93 -2.17 6.14
N ILE A 166 14.11 -2.20 4.83
CA ILE A 166 13.45 -3.13 3.92
C ILE A 166 14.52 -3.67 2.96
N VAL A 167 14.90 -4.93 3.11
CA VAL A 167 15.91 -5.60 2.28
C VAL A 167 15.42 -7.00 1.93
N LEU A 168 15.75 -7.48 0.73
CA LEU A 168 15.44 -8.83 0.28
C LEU A 168 15.98 -9.90 1.23
N LEU A 169 15.17 -10.94 1.46
CA LEU A 169 15.54 -12.12 2.23
C LEU A 169 16.78 -12.85 1.68
N SER A 170 17.09 -12.72 0.38
CA SER A 170 18.31 -13.27 -0.20
C SER A 170 19.59 -12.75 0.48
N SER A 171 19.54 -11.52 1.03
CA SER A 171 20.67 -10.95 1.79
C SER A 171 20.92 -11.65 3.13
N TYR A 172 19.92 -12.39 3.62
CA TYR A 172 19.97 -13.18 4.85
C TYR A 172 20.00 -14.68 4.54
N ASN A 173 20.37 -15.09 3.32
CA ASN A 173 20.30 -16.49 2.88
C ASN A 173 18.91 -17.12 3.12
N TYR A 174 17.86 -16.29 2.97
CA TYR A 174 16.46 -16.66 3.20
C TYR A 174 16.13 -17.10 4.64
N ASP A 175 17.00 -16.78 5.60
CA ASP A 175 16.74 -17.02 7.01
C ASP A 175 15.89 -15.90 7.62
N GLU A 176 14.62 -16.23 7.86
CA GLU A 176 13.65 -15.32 8.46
C GLU A 176 14.02 -14.93 9.90
N GLU A 177 14.66 -15.83 10.66
CA GLU A 177 15.06 -15.55 12.04
C GLU A 177 16.15 -14.47 12.07
N SER A 178 17.18 -14.58 11.23
CA SER A 178 18.20 -13.54 11.07
C SER A 178 17.61 -12.22 10.57
N ALA A 179 16.72 -12.26 9.58
CA ALA A 179 16.06 -11.05 9.06
C ALA A 179 15.26 -10.34 10.15
N ASN A 180 14.48 -11.09 10.94
CA ASN A 180 13.71 -10.56 12.06
C ASN A 180 14.61 -10.03 13.19
N ALA A 181 15.66 -10.75 13.56
CA ALA A 181 16.61 -10.35 14.60
C ALA A 181 17.34 -9.04 14.23
N ASP A 182 17.62 -8.83 12.95
CA ASP A 182 18.23 -7.62 12.42
C ASP A 182 17.20 -6.49 12.17
N GLY A 183 15.93 -6.74 12.49
CA GLY A 183 14.84 -5.77 12.39
C GLY A 183 14.45 -5.41 10.95
N ASN A 184 14.62 -6.35 10.02
CA ASN A 184 14.21 -6.20 8.63
C ASN A 184 12.69 -6.33 8.51
N THR A 185 12.07 -5.45 7.74
CA THR A 185 10.69 -5.64 7.28
C THR A 185 10.69 -6.50 6.02
N TYR A 186 9.92 -7.60 6.03
CA TYR A 186 9.85 -8.56 4.92
C TYR A 186 8.50 -9.25 4.87
N ILE A 187 8.25 -10.04 3.81
CA ILE A 187 7.09 -10.93 3.71
C ILE A 187 7.60 -12.34 3.92
N ASN A 188 7.06 -13.04 4.93
CA ASN A 188 7.51 -14.38 5.27
C ASN A 188 6.97 -15.44 4.29
N SER A 189 7.42 -16.67 4.46
CA SER A 189 6.99 -17.83 3.67
C SER A 189 5.48 -18.14 3.76
N GLU A 190 4.77 -17.61 4.76
CA GLU A 190 3.31 -17.69 4.88
C GLU A 190 2.57 -16.56 4.16
N GLY A 191 3.28 -15.65 3.48
CA GLY A 191 2.69 -14.49 2.81
C GLY A 191 2.27 -13.38 3.78
N VAL A 192 2.79 -13.38 5.00
CA VAL A 192 2.49 -12.39 6.04
C VAL A 192 3.58 -11.32 6.07
N LEU A 193 3.16 -10.06 6.11
CA LEU A 193 4.05 -8.92 6.29
C LEU A 193 4.56 -8.87 7.72
N VAL A 194 5.86 -9.08 7.89
CA VAL A 194 6.58 -9.00 9.16
C VAL A 194 7.22 -7.62 9.26
N MET A 195 6.86 -6.89 10.32
CA MET A 195 7.49 -5.62 10.68
C MET A 195 7.97 -5.69 12.12
N PRO A 196 9.24 -6.06 12.34
CA PRO A 196 9.79 -6.17 13.67
C PRO A 196 9.75 -4.80 14.33
N THR A 197 9.04 -4.68 15.45
CA THR A 197 9.17 -3.50 16.29
C THR A 197 10.56 -3.52 16.90
N ALA A 198 11.16 -2.33 17.05
CA ALA A 198 12.38 -2.21 17.84
C ALA A 198 12.07 -2.65 19.27
N SER A 199 12.33 -3.91 19.62
CA SER A 199 12.48 -4.28 21.02
C SER A 199 13.63 -3.41 21.55
N PRO A 200 13.44 -2.62 22.62
CA PRO A 200 14.59 -2.04 23.30
C PRO A 200 15.45 -3.23 23.70
N SER A 201 16.66 -3.30 23.16
CA SER A 201 17.68 -4.22 23.62
C SER A 201 17.91 -3.91 25.10
N VAL A 202 17.24 -4.63 26.00
CA VAL A 202 17.63 -4.65 27.40
C VAL A 202 18.96 -5.38 27.40
N SER A 203 20.03 -4.59 27.40
CA SER A 203 21.39 -5.05 27.66
C SER A 203 21.37 -5.87 28.94
N SER A 204 21.41 -7.19 28.83
CA SER A 204 21.54 -8.11 29.96
C SER A 204 23.00 -8.12 30.41
N SER A 205 23.50 -6.94 30.81
CA SER A 205 24.86 -6.75 31.30
C SER A 205 24.92 -6.14 32.69
N ASP A 206 23.82 -6.17 33.46
CA ASP A 206 23.80 -5.64 34.83
C ASP A 206 23.15 -6.64 35.79
N LEU A 207 23.78 -7.80 35.92
CA LEU A 207 23.66 -8.71 37.05
C LEU A 207 25.06 -9.27 37.31
N THR A 208 25.92 -8.42 37.87
CA THR A 208 27.03 -8.92 38.69
C THR A 208 26.58 -8.89 40.13
N ASP A 209 26.62 -10.06 40.74
CA ASP A 209 26.37 -10.37 42.14
C ASP A 209 26.99 -9.35 43.11
N GLU A 210 26.20 -8.93 44.10
CA GLU A 210 26.69 -8.58 45.44
C GLU A 210 25.79 -9.20 46.52
#